data_AF-A0A4P5Z2Z4-F1
#
_entry.id   AF-A0A4P5Z2Z4-F1
#
_cell.length_a   1.000
_cell.length_b   1.000
_cell.length_c   1.000
_cell.angle_alpha   90.00
_cell.angle_beta   90.00
_cell.angle_gamma   90.00
#
_symmetry.space_group_name_H-M   'P 1'
#
loop_
_entity.id
_entity.type
_entity.pdbx_description
1 polymer ?
#
loop_
_entity_poly.entity_id
_entity_poly.type
_entity_poly.pdbx_seq_one_letter_code
_entity_poly.pdbx_strand_id
1 'polypeptide(L)'
;MSKPISRVWTFPSDSNPAVNYETLLYTDGSLSCNCPGWTRRLAADGSRSCKHTRAVDMGQADVRCSASHTYEPLNSKPPIHQPHARTQTHESPKLGQRRFAV
;
A
#
# COMPACT_ATOMS: atom_id res chain seq x y z
N MET A 1 -21.22 -5.48 13.85
CA MET A 1 -20.57 -4.17 14.06
C MET A 1 -19.53 -3.97 12.97
N SER A 2 -19.63 -2.91 12.17
CA SER A 2 -18.65 -2.53 11.15
C SER A 2 -17.63 -1.55 11.78
N LYS A 3 -16.37 -1.97 11.92
CA LYS A 3 -15.29 -1.09 12.38
C LYS A 3 -14.73 -0.31 11.18
N PRO A 4 -14.48 1.01 11.30
CA PRO A 4 -13.88 1.77 10.22
C PRO A 4 -12.43 1.36 10.02
N ILE A 5 -12.09 1.10 8.75
CA ILE A 5 -10.75 0.71 8.30
C ILE A 5 -9.95 1.99 8.03
N SER A 6 -8.74 2.06 8.57
CA SER A 6 -7.79 3.16 8.33
C SER A 6 -6.88 2.85 7.15
N ARG A 7 -6.34 1.62 7.08
CA ARG A 7 -5.39 1.24 6.03
C ARG A 7 -5.50 -0.24 5.69
N VAL A 8 -5.20 -0.58 4.45
CA VAL A 8 -5.22 -1.95 3.93
C VAL A 8 -3.94 -2.22 3.17
N TRP A 9 -3.40 -3.41 3.37
CA TRP A 9 -2.28 -3.93 2.59
C TRP A 9 -2.64 -5.27 1.97
N THR A 10 -2.32 -5.42 0.70
CA THR A 10 -2.47 -6.66 -0.06
C THR A 10 -1.10 -7.31 -0.18
N PHE A 11 -1.00 -8.57 0.23
CA PHE A 11 0.22 -9.39 0.19
C PHE A 11 0.01 -10.57 -0.76
N PRO A 12 0.92 -10.82 -1.70
CA PRO A 12 0.87 -12.04 -2.50
C PRO A 12 1.18 -13.26 -1.63
N SER A 13 0.59 -14.42 -1.96
CA SER A 13 0.94 -15.67 -1.33
C SER A 13 2.28 -16.19 -1.86
N ASP A 14 3.21 -16.48 -0.95
CA ASP A 14 4.53 -17.06 -1.29
C ASP A 14 4.42 -18.40 -2.04
N SER A 15 3.36 -19.16 -1.81
CA SER A 15 3.15 -20.48 -2.44
C SER A 15 2.33 -20.44 -3.73
N ASN A 16 1.58 -19.36 -3.97
CA ASN A 16 0.79 -19.20 -5.19
C ASN A 16 0.57 -17.72 -5.49
N PRO A 17 1.24 -17.15 -6.50
CA PRO A 17 1.15 -15.71 -6.81
C PRO A 17 -0.24 -15.27 -7.29
N ALA A 18 -1.13 -16.20 -7.65
CA ALA A 18 -2.52 -15.87 -8.00
C ALA A 18 -3.42 -15.61 -6.77
N VAL A 19 -2.94 -15.93 -5.56
CA VAL A 19 -3.68 -15.73 -4.30
C VAL A 19 -3.12 -14.53 -3.57
N ASN A 20 -3.99 -13.59 -3.22
CA ASN A 20 -3.65 -12.42 -2.42
C ASN A 20 -4.33 -12.47 -1.06
N TYR A 21 -3.62 -12.01 -0.04
CA TYR A 21 -4.11 -11.86 1.31
C TYR A 21 -4.14 -10.41 1.71
N GLU A 22 -5.16 -10.02 2.45
CA GLU A 22 -5.37 -8.65 2.89
C GLU A 22 -5.14 -8.55 4.39
N THR A 23 -4.48 -7.46 4.79
CA THR A 23 -4.33 -7.06 6.18
C THR A 23 -4.98 -5.70 6.35
N LEU A 24 -5.94 -5.62 7.27
CA LEU A 24 -6.72 -4.44 7.60
C LEU A 24 -6.19 -3.86 8.90
N LEU A 25 -5.87 -2.58 8.90
CA LEU A 25 -5.69 -1.76 10.11
C LEU A 25 -6.96 -0.95 10.33
N TYR A 26 -7.55 -1.14 11.50
CA TYR A 26 -8.70 -0.37 11.94
C TYR A 26 -8.26 0.91 12.65
N THR A 27 -9.19 1.85 12.77
CA THR A 27 -8.99 3.13 13.46
C THR A 27 -8.71 3.00 14.96
N ASP A 28 -9.07 1.88 15.58
CA ASP A 28 -8.76 1.55 16.97
C ASP A 28 -7.34 0.99 17.16
N GLY A 29 -6.56 0.88 16.09
CA GLY A 29 -5.22 0.29 16.09
C GLY A 29 -5.21 -1.23 16.00
N SER A 30 -6.37 -1.89 15.96
CA SER A 30 -6.43 -3.34 15.80
C SER A 30 -6.13 -3.78 14.37
N LEU A 31 -5.52 -4.97 14.24
CA LEU A 31 -5.22 -5.59 12.97
C LEU A 31 -6.10 -6.82 12.71
N SER A 32 -6.45 -7.04 11.45
CA SER A 32 -7.08 -8.28 10.98
C SER A 32 -6.44 -8.73 9.69
N CYS A 33 -6.33 -10.04 9.48
CA CYS A 33 -5.79 -10.60 8.25
C CYS A 33 -6.63 -11.79 7.78
N ASN A 34 -6.80 -11.94 6.47
CA ASN A 34 -7.56 -13.07 5.90
C ASN A 34 -6.70 -14.31 5.59
N CYS A 35 -5.40 -14.30 5.94
CA CYS A 35 -4.52 -15.42 5.60
C CYS A 35 -4.70 -16.63 6.54
N PRO A 36 -4.38 -17.86 6.10
CA PRO A 36 -4.49 -19.05 6.96
C PRO A 36 -3.64 -19.00 8.23
N GLY A 37 -2.55 -18.21 8.23
CA GLY A 37 -1.73 -18.01 9.42
C GLY A 37 -2.48 -17.29 10.54
N TRP A 38 -3.36 -16.35 10.20
CA TRP A 38 -4.16 -15.57 11.14
C TRP A 38 -5.21 -16.40 11.88
N THR A 39 -5.81 -17.37 11.18
CA THR A 39 -6.83 -18.24 11.77
C THR A 39 -6.23 -19.36 12.61
N ARG A 40 -5.05 -19.87 12.23
CA ARG A 40 -4.40 -21.02 12.89
C ARG A 40 -3.52 -20.65 14.08
N ARG A 41 -2.93 -19.45 14.11
CA ARG A 41 -2.00 -19.03 15.17
C ARG A 41 -2.72 -18.16 16.19
N LEU A 42 -3.23 -18.81 17.23
CA LEU A 42 -3.68 -18.16 18.45
C LEU A 42 -2.63 -18.41 19.54
N ALA A 43 -2.17 -17.35 20.18
CA ALA A 43 -1.37 -17.47 21.38
C ALA A 43 -2.26 -17.77 22.60
N ALA A 44 -1.65 -18.21 23.69
CA ALA A 44 -2.37 -18.62 24.91
C ALA A 44 -3.15 -17.46 25.58
N ASP A 45 -2.74 -16.22 25.31
CA ASP A 45 -3.41 -14.98 25.73
C ASP A 45 -4.61 -14.59 24.83
N GLY A 46 -4.88 -15.39 23.78
CA GLY A 46 -5.92 -15.10 22.79
C GLY A 46 -5.51 -14.12 21.71
N SER A 47 -4.26 -13.62 21.71
CA SER A 47 -3.75 -12.77 20.64
C SER A 47 -3.54 -13.57 19.36
N ARG A 48 -3.78 -12.92 18.21
CA ARG A 48 -3.58 -13.50 16.88
C ARG A 48 -2.44 -12.78 16.19
N SER A 49 -1.57 -13.53 15.54
CA SER A 49 -0.50 -12.96 14.73
C SER A 49 -0.22 -13.81 13.50
N CYS A 50 0.03 -13.15 12.37
CA CYS A 50 0.51 -13.81 11.16
C CYS A 50 1.73 -13.05 10.62
N LYS A 51 2.37 -13.60 9.59
CA LYS A 51 3.53 -12.95 8.95
C LYS A 51 3.20 -11.54 8.43
N HIS A 52 1.96 -11.30 8.01
CA HIS A 52 1.51 -10.03 7.46
C HIS A 52 1.25 -9.00 8.55
N THR A 53 0.50 -9.34 9.60
CA THR A 53 0.27 -8.41 10.73
C THR A 53 1.59 -8.04 11.40
N ARG A 54 2.50 -9.01 11.57
CA ARG A 54 3.84 -8.72 12.10
C ARG A 54 4.64 -7.79 11.20
N ALA A 55 4.47 -7.86 9.87
CA ALA A 55 5.11 -6.91 8.96
C ALA A 55 4.54 -5.49 9.13
N VAL A 56 3.24 -5.36 9.44
CA VAL A 56 2.62 -4.07 9.78
C VAL A 56 3.19 -3.55 11.11
N ASP A 57 3.23 -4.38 12.15
CA ASP A 57 3.75 -4.01 13.47
C ASP A 57 5.21 -3.53 13.41
N MET A 58 6.02 -4.14 12.53
CA MET A 58 7.42 -3.76 12.32
C MET A 58 7.62 -2.60 11.34
N GLY A 59 6.55 -2.02 10.78
CA GLY A 59 6.65 -0.95 9.78
C GLY A 59 7.22 -1.39 8.42
N GLN A 60 7.19 -2.69 8.11
CA GLN A 60 7.70 -3.27 6.87
C GLN A 60 6.60 -3.63 5.87
N ALA A 61 5.33 -3.36 6.19
CA ALA A 61 4.20 -3.71 5.34
C ALA A 61 4.29 -3.08 3.95
N ASP A 62 4.67 -1.81 3.87
CA ASP A 62 4.75 -1.06 2.60
C ASP A 62 5.80 -1.61 1.63
N VAL A 63 6.85 -2.26 2.15
CA VAL A 63 7.90 -2.88 1.33
C VAL A 63 7.50 -4.29 0.86
N ARG A 64 6.64 -4.97 1.62
CA ARG A 64 6.26 -6.38 1.40
C ARG A 64 4.91 -6.54 0.72
N CYS A 65 4.09 -5.51 0.68
CA CYS A 65 2.79 -5.54 0.02
C CYS A 65 2.94 -5.36 -1.50
N SER A 66 2.03 -5.97 -2.26
CA SER A 66 1.85 -5.69 -3.68
C SER A 66 1.02 -4.43 -3.91
N ALA A 67 0.10 -4.13 -3.01
CA ALA A 67 -0.73 -2.93 -3.05
C ALA A 67 -1.07 -2.47 -1.62
N SER A 68 -1.30 -1.17 -1.45
CA SER A 68 -1.85 -0.63 -0.22
C SER A 68 -2.89 0.45 -0.51
N HIS A 69 -3.86 0.60 0.39
CA HIS A 69 -4.90 1.62 0.31
C HIS A 69 -5.08 2.28 1.67
N THR A 70 -4.95 3.60 1.72
CA THR A 70 -5.20 4.40 2.93
C THR A 70 -6.56 5.05 2.80
N TYR A 71 -7.45 4.79 3.77
CA TYR A 71 -8.75 5.42 3.83
C TYR A 71 -8.62 6.72 4.61
N GLU A 72 -8.95 7.85 3.97
CA GLU A 72 -9.12 9.10 4.71
C GLU A 72 -10.38 8.98 5.58
N PRO A 73 -10.32 9.36 6.87
CA PRO A 73 -11.52 9.45 7.67
C PRO A 73 -12.44 10.49 7.04
N LEU A 74 -13.73 10.16 6.91
CA LEU A 74 -14.81 10.96 6.29
C LEU A 74 -14.97 12.38 6.85
N ASN A 75 -14.18 12.78 7.85
CA ASN A 75 -14.16 14.11 8.44
C ASN A 75 -12.99 14.99 7.94
N SER A 76 -12.20 14.48 7.00
CA SER A 76 -11.14 15.25 6.34
C SER A 76 -11.78 15.96 5.15
N LYS A 77 -11.75 17.30 5.12
CA LYS A 77 -12.06 18.05 3.89
C LYS A 77 -11.29 17.41 2.72
N PRO A 78 -11.91 17.24 1.54
CA PRO A 78 -11.24 16.59 0.43
C PRO A 78 -9.91 17.32 0.16
N PRO A 79 -8.81 16.59 -0.06
CA PRO A 79 -7.61 17.22 -0.59
C PRO A 79 -8.02 17.90 -1.89
N ILE A 80 -7.72 19.20 -1.98
CA ILE A 80 -7.84 19.94 -3.23
C ILE A 80 -6.93 19.22 -4.23
N HIS A 81 -7.53 18.40 -5.08
CA HIS A 81 -6.86 17.83 -6.25
C HIS A 81 -6.43 19.02 -7.11
N GLN A 82 -5.21 19.52 -6.91
CA GLN A 82 -4.55 20.29 -7.94
C GLN A 82 -4.42 19.34 -9.14
N PRO A 83 -5.03 19.64 -10.30
CA PRO A 83 -4.76 18.85 -11.49
C PRO A 83 -3.28 18.99 -11.78
N HIS A 84 -2.55 17.88 -11.73
CA HIS A 84 -1.15 17.81 -12.10
C HIS A 84 -1.04 18.37 -13.52
N ALA A 85 -0.45 19.55 -13.63
CA ALA A 85 -0.28 20.23 -14.89
C ALA A 85 0.57 19.37 -15.82
N ARG A 86 -0.03 19.04 -16.97
CA ARG A 86 0.56 18.76 -18.28
C ARG A 86 2.07 18.47 -18.27
N THR A 87 2.43 17.22 -18.53
CA THR A 87 3.76 16.79 -18.94
C THR A 87 4.25 17.68 -20.08
N GLN A 88 5.21 18.57 -19.79
CA GLN A 88 5.97 19.23 -20.85
C GLN A 88 6.89 18.16 -21.46
N THR A 89 6.56 17.75 -22.68
CA THR A 89 7.46 16.98 -23.53
C THR A 89 8.72 17.81 -23.76
N HIS A 90 9.80 17.46 -23.07
CA HIS A 90 11.10 18.05 -23.33
C HIS A 90 11.58 17.50 -24.68
N GLU A 91 11.42 18.29 -25.73
CA GLU A 91 11.92 17.96 -27.07
C GLU A 91 13.44 17.92 -27.01
N SER A 92 14.01 16.72 -27.12
CA SER A 92 15.46 16.53 -27.25
C SER A 92 15.96 17.23 -28.52
N PRO A 93 16.89 18.20 -28.43
CA PRO A 93 17.39 18.87 -29.61
C PRO A 93 18.15 17.88 -30.52
N LYS A 94 17.83 17.91 -31.81
CA LYS A 94 18.47 17.07 -32.83
C LYS A 94 19.96 17.38 -32.93
N LEU A 95 20.77 16.35 -32.73
CA LEU A 95 22.22 16.35 -32.96
C LEU A 95 22.50 16.59 -34.47
N GLY A 96 23.01 17.75 -34.86
CA GLY A 96 23.51 17.93 -36.23
C GLY A 96 23.60 19.31 -36.87
N GLN A 97 23.30 20.43 -36.21
CA GLN A 97 23.53 21.76 -36.83
C GLN A 97 24.85 22.37 -36.39
N ARG A 98 25.91 22.04 -37.15
CA ARG A 98 27.18 22.76 -37.15
C ARG A 98 27.04 23.88 -38.18
N ARG A 99 26.94 25.13 -37.73
CA ARG A 99 27.18 26.30 -38.59
C ARG A 99 28.67 26.62 -38.52
N PHE A 100 29.38 26.40 -39.62
CA PHE A 100 30.71 26.98 -39.81
C PHE A 100 30.51 28.46 -40.14
N ALA A 101 31.21 29.34 -39.43
CA ALA A 101 31.30 30.75 -39.74
C ALA A 101 32.59 31.01 -40.52
N VAL A 102 32.46 31.52 -41.76
CA VAL A 102 33.36 32.50 -42.40
C VAL A 102 32.48 33.38 -43.29
#